data_AF-A0A4S4BH64-F1
#
_entry.id   AF-A0A4S4BH64-F1
#
_cell.length_a   1.000
_cell.length_b   1.000
_cell.length_c   1.000
_cell.angle_alpha   90.00
_cell.angle_beta   90.00
_cell.angle_gamma   90.00
#
_symmetry.space_group_name_H-M   'P 1'
#
loop_
_entity.id
_entity.type
_entity.pdbx_description
1 polymer ?
#
loop_
_entity_poly.entity_id
_entity_poly.type
_entity_poly.pdbx_seq_one_letter_code
_entity_poly.pdbx_strand_id
1 'polypeptide(L)' 'MKERSERHRERRQGSESAGELPTAKAEDVEFSAEQADEEDRIAQRRAAEADRRAADCEGE' A
#
# COMPACT_ATOMS: atom_id res chain seq x y z
N MET A 1 0.37 7.77 37.41
CA MET A 1 0.59 8.06 35.97
C MET A 1 0.48 6.77 35.15
N LYS A 2 -0.74 6.23 34.97
CA LYS A 2 -0.97 5.03 34.13
C LYS A 2 -2.14 5.19 33.14
N GLU A 3 -2.83 6.33 33.13
CA GLU A 3 -4.05 6.56 32.34
C GLU A 3 -3.84 7.13 30.93
N ARG A 4 -2.61 7.13 30.41
CA ARG A 4 -2.34 7.63 29.04
C ARG A 4 -2.04 6.52 28.03
N SER A 5 -1.89 5.28 28.48
CA SER A 5 -1.41 4.17 27.64
C SER A 5 -2.54 3.37 26.96
N GLU A 6 -3.79 3.56 27.35
CA GLU A 6 -4.92 2.73 26.83
C GLU A 6 -5.66 3.36 25.64
N ARG A 7 -5.46 4.66 25.35
CA ARG A 7 -6.16 5.35 24.24
C ARG A 7 -5.64 5.02 22.83
N HIS A 8 -4.69 4.11 22.69
CA HIS A 8 -4.10 3.76 21.38
C HIS A 8 -4.65 2.44 20.80
N ARG A 9 -5.38 1.63 21.58
CA ARG A 9 -5.80 0.29 21.11
C ARG A 9 -7.21 0.23 20.51
N GLU A 10 -7.95 1.33 20.48
CA GLU A 10 -9.37 1.36 20.06
C GLU A 10 -9.61 1.98 18.68
N ARG A 11 -8.66 1.84 17.74
CA ARG A 11 -8.80 2.33 16.35
C ARG A 11 -8.60 1.26 15.28
N ARG A 12 -8.93 0.00 15.59
CA ARG A 12 -8.86 -1.13 14.66
C ARG A 12 -10.11 -2.01 14.72
N GLN A 13 -11.29 -1.40 14.63
CA GLN A 13 -12.51 -2.14 14.34
C GLN A 13 -13.20 -1.47 13.16
N GLY A 14 -12.64 -1.70 11.97
CA GLY A 14 -13.38 -1.54 10.72
C GLY A 14 -14.21 -2.80 10.52
N SER A 15 -15.50 -2.70 10.82
CA SER A 15 -16.63 -3.48 10.29
C SER A 15 -16.30 -4.84 9.65
N GLU A 16 -16.46 -5.91 10.45
CA GLU A 16 -16.41 -7.33 10.03
C GLU A 16 -17.51 -7.73 9.00
N SER A 17 -18.34 -6.78 8.56
CA SER A 17 -19.40 -6.94 7.54
C SER A 17 -19.03 -6.39 6.16
N ALA A 18 -17.79 -5.94 5.93
CA ALA A 18 -17.28 -5.77 4.57
C ALA A 18 -16.91 -7.16 4.04
N GLY A 19 -17.91 -7.91 3.54
CA GLY A 19 -17.64 -9.13 2.77
C GLY A 19 -16.58 -8.82 1.70
N GLU A 20 -15.68 -9.77 1.41
CA GLU A 20 -14.53 -9.56 0.51
C GLU A 20 -14.97 -8.87 -0.78
N LEU A 21 -14.78 -7.55 -0.83
CA LEU A 21 -15.07 -6.77 -2.01
C LEU A 21 -13.97 -7.08 -3.03
N PRO A 22 -14.32 -7.21 -4.32
CA PRO A 22 -13.31 -7.43 -5.34
C PRO A 22 -12.30 -6.29 -5.29
N THR A 23 -11.03 -6.63 -5.07
CA THR A 23 -9.93 -5.68 -5.14
C THR A 23 -9.43 -5.64 -6.58
N ALA A 24 -9.15 -4.45 -7.10
CA ALA A 24 -8.60 -4.31 -8.44
C ALA A 24 -7.23 -5.00 -8.53
N LYS A 25 -7.02 -5.76 -9.59
CA LYS A 25 -5.74 -6.37 -9.95
C LYS A 25 -4.92 -5.38 -10.78
N ALA A 26 -3.63 -5.65 -10.90
CA ALA A 26 -2.77 -4.88 -11.80
C ALA A 26 -3.25 -4.91 -13.25
N GLU A 27 -3.91 -6.00 -13.67
CA GLU A 27 -4.49 -6.14 -15.02
C GLU A 27 -5.73 -5.27 -15.24
N ASP A 28 -6.40 -4.84 -14.16
CA ASP A 28 -7.59 -3.98 -14.23
C ASP A 28 -7.21 -2.50 -14.46
N VAL A 29 -5.91 -2.15 -14.44
CA VAL A 29 -5.41 -0.77 -14.54
C VAL A 29 -4.23 -0.68 -15.51
N GLU A 30 -4.38 0.12 -16.57
CA GLU A 30 -3.31 0.36 -17.56
C GLU A 30 -2.59 1.68 -17.29
N PHE A 31 -1.26 1.68 -17.35
CA PHE A 31 -0.45 2.87 -17.12
C PHE A 31 -0.50 3.84 -18.32
N SER A 32 -1.01 5.05 -18.12
CA SER A 32 -1.08 6.09 -19.15
C SER A 32 0.08 7.09 -19.04
N ALA A 33 1.15 6.88 -19.81
CA ALA A 33 2.37 7.70 -19.74
C ALA A 33 2.18 9.19 -20.09
N GLU A 34 1.17 9.52 -20.89
CA GLU A 34 0.80 10.89 -21.24
C GLU A 34 0.13 11.64 -20.09
N GLN A 35 -0.62 10.90 -19.25
CA GLN A 35 -1.30 11.46 -18.08
C GLN A 35 -0.40 11.48 -16.84
N ALA A 36 0.66 10.67 -16.85
CA ALA A 36 1.63 10.60 -15.76
C ALA A 36 2.47 11.88 -15.70
N ASP A 37 2.36 12.59 -14.58
CA ASP A 37 3.20 13.74 -14.29
C ASP A 37 4.60 13.33 -13.79
N GLU A 38 5.42 14.32 -13.44
CA GLU A 38 6.78 14.08 -12.91
C GLU A 38 6.74 13.28 -11.61
N GLU A 39 5.75 13.53 -10.74
CA GLU A 39 5.62 12.86 -9.44
C GLU A 39 5.23 11.40 -9.63
N ASP A 40 4.32 11.10 -10.55
CA ASP A 40 3.94 9.73 -10.91
C ASP A 40 5.14 8.90 -11.36
N ARG A 41 6.00 9.47 -12.20
CA ARG A 41 7.21 8.80 -12.70
C ARG A 41 8.23 8.57 -11.59
N ILE A 42 8.39 9.53 -10.67
CA ILE A 42 9.28 9.38 -9.52
C ILE A 42 8.75 8.29 -8.58
N ALA A 43 7.44 8.26 -8.34
CA ALA A 43 6.80 7.24 -7.52
C ALA A 43 7.00 5.84 -8.12
N GLN A 44 6.76 5.68 -9.43
CA GLN A 44 6.99 4.41 -10.13
C GLN A 44 8.44 3.94 -10.00
N ARG A 45 9.41 4.84 -10.16
CA ARG A 45 10.84 4.50 -10.00
C ARG A 45 11.18 4.04 -8.59
N ARG A 46 10.62 4.71 -7.57
CA ARG A 46 10.82 4.34 -6.16
C ARG A 46 10.18 3.00 -5.83
N ALA A 47 8.98 2.73 -6.35
CA ALA A 47 8.31 1.45 -6.18
C ALA A 47 9.16 0.31 -6.78
N ALA A 48 9.61 0.47 -8.02
CA ALA A 48 10.46 -0.52 -8.68
C ALA A 48 11.80 -0.77 -7.96
N GLU A 49 12.41 0.26 -7.38
CA GLU A 49 13.62 0.11 -6.55
C GLU A 49 13.35 -0.64 -5.24
N ALA A 50 12.23 -0.34 -4.58
CA ALA A 50 11.81 -1.05 -3.38
C ALA A 50 11.50 -2.52 -3.66
N ASP A 51 10.82 -2.82 -4.78
CA ASP A 51 10.52 -4.18 -5.20
C ASP A 51 11.79 -4.98 -5.49
N ARG A 52 12.78 -4.38 -6.15
CA ARG A 52 14.11 -5.00 -6.36
C ARG A 52 14.76 -5.35 -5.03
N ARG A 53 14.79 -4.39 -4.11
CA ARG A 53 15.36 -4.60 -2.78
C ARG A 53 14.60 -5.67 -1.98
N ALA A 54 13.28 -5.72 -2.10
CA ALA A 54 12.45 -6.72 -1.45
C ALA A 54 12.71 -8.11 -2.04
N ALA A 55 12.78 -8.24 -3.37
CA ALA A 55 13.12 -9.48 -4.04
C ALA A 55 14.51 -10.01 -3.62
N ASP A 56 15.49 -9.12 -3.41
CA ASP A 56 16.81 -9.49 -2.89
C ASP A 56 16.78 -9.97 -1.43
N CYS A 57 15.78 -9.56 -0.63
CA CYS A 57 15.63 -9.96 0.78
C CYS A 57 14.65 -11.12 1.01
N GLU A 58 13.66 -11.33 0.14
CA GLU A 58 12.68 -12.42 0.24
C GLU A 58 13.21 -13.76 -0.31
N GLY A 59 14.44 -13.77 -0.82
CA GLY A 59 15.15 -14.95 -1.35
C GLY A 59 16.07 -15.69 -0.37
N GLU A 60 16.02 -15.40 0.94
CA GLU A 60 16.71 -16.16 2.01
C GLU A 60 15.75 -16.93 2.92
#